data_AF-A0AB35F0S3-F1
#
_entry.id   AF-A0AB35F0S3-F1
#
_cell.length_a   1.000
_cell.length_b   1.000
_cell.length_c   1.000
_cell.angle_alpha   90.00
_cell.angle_beta   90.00
_cell.angle_gamma   90.00
#
_symmetry.space_group_name_H-M   'P 1'
#
loop_
_entity.id
_entity.type
_entity.pdbx_description
1 polymer ?
#
loop_
_entity_poly.entity_id
_entity_poly.type
_entity_poly.pdbx_seq_one_letter_code
_entity_poly.pdbx_strand_id
1 'polypeptide(L)'
;MHSLAYQQGNKFSPTAMIYQNRREPDSRALNIDGIRAAVRAWAADCRSREFVAALIVEEWRAIGGTGLDIPTDSHRQMQKVFRWIDGDTEYAANNIRQLAPAIMSVLPLEYRHRLLPEDSFMSRLARLEKETSEAKVAVAMNAPRHQKLKELSEGIVEMFRVDPDLTAPLMAMVTSMLGVM
;
A
#
# COMPACT_ATOMS: atom_id res chain seq x y z
N MET A 1 -41.08 -0.71 60.46
CA MET A 1 -40.37 -1.73 59.64
C MET A 1 -39.60 -0.99 58.55
N HIS A 2 -38.27 -1.06 58.57
CA HIS A 2 -37.39 -0.41 57.59
C HIS A 2 -37.33 -1.24 56.31
N SER A 3 -37.50 -0.61 55.15
CA SER A 3 -37.25 -1.25 53.85
C SER A 3 -35.76 -1.13 53.51
N LEU A 4 -35.11 -2.28 53.31
CA LEU A 4 -33.75 -2.35 52.79
C LEU A 4 -33.81 -2.33 51.27
N ALA A 5 -33.31 -1.27 50.64
CA ALA A 5 -33.11 -1.22 49.20
C ALA A 5 -31.82 -1.96 48.84
N TYR A 6 -31.93 -3.15 48.26
CA TYR A 6 -30.80 -3.85 47.64
C TYR A 6 -30.52 -3.23 46.27
N GLN A 7 -29.41 -2.51 46.12
CA GLN A 7 -28.88 -2.15 44.80
C GLN A 7 -28.00 -3.30 44.30
N GLN A 8 -28.51 -4.08 43.35
CA GLN A 8 -27.71 -5.01 42.55
C GLN A 8 -26.88 -4.21 41.54
N GLY A 9 -25.62 -3.95 41.88
CA GLY A 9 -24.64 -3.38 40.97
C GLY A 9 -24.13 -4.41 39.96
N ASN A 10 -24.94 -4.79 38.98
CA ASN A 10 -24.50 -5.65 37.87
C ASN A 10 -24.06 -4.80 36.68
N LYS A 11 -22.97 -4.04 36.85
CA LYS A 11 -22.29 -3.35 35.74
C LYS A 11 -21.16 -4.22 35.20
N PHE A 12 -21.52 -5.26 34.46
CA PHE A 12 -20.56 -5.89 33.55
C PHE A 12 -20.33 -4.94 32.36
N SER A 13 -19.19 -4.27 32.34
CA SER A 13 -18.69 -3.64 31.10
C SER A 13 -17.89 -4.71 30.36
N PRO A 14 -18.37 -5.25 29.23
CA PRO A 14 -17.54 -6.14 28.43
C PRO A 14 -16.38 -5.30 27.89
N THR A 15 -15.17 -5.56 28.39
CA THR A 15 -13.94 -5.12 27.75
C THR A 15 -14.04 -5.51 26.28
N ALA A 16 -13.92 -4.53 25.38
CA ALA A 16 -13.94 -4.78 23.95
C ALA A 16 -12.93 -5.89 23.63
N MET A 17 -13.42 -7.03 23.15
CA MET A 17 -12.60 -8.13 22.70
C MET A 17 -11.88 -7.66 21.43
N ILE A 18 -10.67 -7.10 21.61
CA ILE A 18 -9.81 -6.77 20.48
C ILE A 18 -9.40 -8.11 19.88
N TYR A 19 -9.94 -8.42 18.70
CA TYR A 19 -9.52 -9.57 17.90
C TYR A 19 -8.02 -9.44 17.61
N GLN A 20 -7.19 -10.14 18.39
CA GLN A 20 -5.73 -10.23 18.23
C GLN A 20 -5.32 -11.07 16.99
N ASN A 21 -6.22 -11.23 16.02
CA ASN A 21 -5.92 -11.87 14.73
C ASN A 21 -5.54 -10.86 13.63
N ARG A 22 -5.24 -9.61 14.00
CA ARG A 22 -4.42 -8.76 13.13
C ARG A 22 -2.98 -9.23 13.30
N ARG A 23 -2.61 -10.32 12.61
CA ARG A 23 -1.21 -10.59 12.28
C ARG A 23 -0.71 -9.30 11.65
N GLU A 24 0.17 -8.58 12.35
CA GLU A 24 1.00 -7.59 11.68
C GLU A 24 1.63 -8.34 10.50
N PRO A 25 1.39 -7.91 9.25
CA PRO A 25 2.03 -8.56 8.12
C PRO A 25 3.52 -8.47 8.39
N ASP A 26 4.16 -9.63 8.58
CA ASP A 26 5.61 -9.72 8.70
C ASP A 26 6.15 -8.89 7.53
N SER A 27 6.85 -7.80 7.84
CA SER A 27 7.26 -6.80 6.85
C SER A 27 8.22 -7.40 5.80
N ARG A 28 8.64 -8.65 6.02
CA ARG A 28 9.44 -9.50 5.15
C ARG A 28 8.63 -10.47 4.28
N ALA A 29 7.34 -10.66 4.54
CA ALA A 29 6.48 -11.50 3.72
C ALA A 29 6.18 -10.79 2.40
N LEU A 30 6.45 -11.48 1.29
CA LEU A 30 6.18 -11.00 -0.05
C LEU A 30 4.70 -10.57 -0.18
N ASN A 31 4.45 -9.31 -0.56
CA ASN A 31 3.10 -8.78 -0.75
C ASN A 31 2.45 -9.35 -2.03
N ILE A 32 1.89 -10.56 -1.92
CA ILE A 32 1.25 -11.28 -3.04
C ILE A 32 0.07 -10.49 -3.61
N ASP A 33 -0.72 -9.85 -2.76
CA ASP A 33 -1.90 -9.11 -3.22
C ASP A 33 -1.50 -7.82 -3.95
N GLY A 34 -0.44 -7.16 -3.50
CA GLY A 34 0.21 -6.06 -4.24
C GLY A 34 0.71 -6.51 -5.60
N ILE A 35 1.39 -7.66 -5.68
CA ILE A 35 1.86 -8.25 -6.95
C ILE A 35 0.68 -8.51 -7.90
N ARG A 36 -0.37 -9.18 -7.42
CA ARG A 36 -1.58 -9.44 -8.21
C ARG A 36 -2.20 -8.13 -8.71
N ALA A 37 -2.35 -7.13 -7.84
CA ALA A 37 -2.93 -5.85 -8.20
C ALA A 37 -2.09 -5.10 -9.25
N ALA A 38 -0.76 -5.14 -9.13
CA ALA A 38 0.15 -4.52 -10.09
C ALA A 38 0.07 -5.19 -11.47
N VAL A 39 0.09 -6.52 -11.52
CA VAL A 39 -0.03 -7.27 -12.79
C VAL A 39 -1.39 -7.05 -13.45
N ARG A 40 -2.49 -6.99 -12.67
CA ARG A 40 -3.82 -6.68 -13.21
C ARG A 40 -3.90 -5.28 -13.80
N ALA A 41 -3.33 -4.28 -13.12
CA ALA A 41 -3.28 -2.90 -13.62
C ALA A 41 -2.48 -2.82 -14.92
N TRP A 42 -1.30 -3.44 -14.95
CA TRP A 42 -0.45 -3.50 -16.14
C TRP A 42 -1.17 -4.15 -17.33
N ALA A 43 -1.82 -5.30 -17.11
CA ALA A 43 -2.55 -5.99 -18.17
C ALA A 43 -3.78 -5.22 -18.68
N ALA A 44 -4.44 -4.44 -17.80
CA ALA A 44 -5.56 -3.59 -18.17
C ALA A 44 -5.12 -2.42 -19.07
N ASP A 45 -4.01 -1.76 -18.72
CA ASP A 45 -3.48 -0.61 -19.47
C ASP A 45 -2.94 -1.01 -20.84
N CYS A 46 -2.18 -2.12 -20.91
CA CYS A 46 -1.69 -2.65 -22.20
C CYS A 46 -2.79 -3.29 -23.05
N ARG A 47 -4.01 -3.44 -22.52
CA ARG A 47 -5.15 -4.17 -23.12
C ARG A 47 -4.78 -5.55 -23.68
N SER A 48 -3.78 -6.21 -23.09
CA SER A 48 -3.31 -7.54 -23.52
C SER A 48 -2.78 -8.35 -22.35
N ARG A 49 -3.63 -9.24 -21.82
CA ARG A 49 -3.21 -10.25 -20.83
C ARG A 49 -2.18 -11.22 -21.41
N GLU A 50 -2.30 -11.53 -22.70
CA GLU A 50 -1.42 -12.47 -23.40
C GLU A 50 0.01 -11.95 -23.46
N PHE A 51 0.18 -10.68 -23.84
CA PHE A 51 1.48 -10.01 -23.85
C PHE A 51 2.13 -9.99 -22.45
N VAL A 52 1.37 -9.59 -21.42
CA VAL A 52 1.87 -9.55 -20.05
C VAL A 52 2.28 -10.94 -19.55
N ALA A 53 1.48 -11.97 -19.82
CA ALA A 53 1.81 -13.35 -19.45
C ALA A 53 3.05 -13.86 -20.20
N ALA A 54 3.22 -13.49 -21.47
CA ALA A 54 4.41 -13.83 -22.26
C ALA A 54 5.68 -13.29 -21.59
N LEU A 55 5.73 -12.00 -21.29
CA LEU A 55 6.89 -11.36 -20.65
C LEU A 55 7.24 -11.99 -19.29
N ILE A 56 6.24 -12.22 -18.44
CA ILE A 56 6.46 -12.83 -17.12
C ILE A 56 7.04 -14.24 -17.26
N VAL A 57 6.53 -15.04 -18.20
CA VAL A 57 6.96 -16.44 -18.36
C VAL A 57 8.30 -16.54 -19.08
N GLU A 58 8.56 -15.69 -20.07
CA GLU A 58 9.87 -15.59 -20.73
C GLU A 58 10.96 -15.26 -19.70
N GLU A 59 10.71 -14.25 -18.87
CA GLU A 59 11.65 -13.89 -17.81
C GLU A 59 11.80 -15.01 -16.79
N TRP A 60 10.70 -15.64 -16.36
CA TRP A 60 10.75 -16.76 -15.43
C TRP A 60 11.59 -17.92 -15.97
N ARG A 61 11.49 -18.22 -17.27
CA ARG A 61 12.36 -19.21 -17.93
C ARG A 61 13.80 -18.71 -18.02
N ALA A 62 14.03 -17.44 -18.34
CA ALA A 62 15.35 -16.84 -18.49
C ALA A 62 16.16 -16.86 -17.17
N ILE A 63 15.51 -16.64 -16.02
CA ILE A 63 16.14 -16.71 -14.70
C ILE A 63 16.27 -18.14 -14.15
N GLY A 64 15.99 -19.17 -14.96
CA GLY A 64 16.10 -20.57 -14.56
C GLY A 64 14.97 -21.05 -13.65
N GLY A 65 13.77 -20.46 -13.77
CA GLY A 65 12.60 -20.84 -12.99
C GLY A 65 12.25 -22.33 -13.13
N THR A 66 11.98 -22.97 -11.99
CA THR A 66 11.58 -24.38 -11.91
C THR A 66 10.35 -24.54 -11.01
N GLY A 67 9.70 -25.71 -11.04
CA GLY A 67 8.56 -26.02 -10.16
C GLY A 67 7.18 -25.59 -10.67
N LEU A 68 7.11 -24.78 -11.73
CA LEU A 68 5.85 -24.43 -12.40
C LEU A 68 5.74 -25.17 -13.74
N ASP A 69 4.66 -25.93 -13.89
CA ASP A 69 4.25 -26.45 -15.18
C ASP A 69 3.53 -25.33 -15.94
N ILE A 70 4.19 -24.67 -16.89
CA ILE A 70 3.60 -23.58 -17.70
C ILE A 70 3.62 -23.99 -19.18
N PRO A 71 2.46 -24.11 -19.85
CA PRO A 71 2.37 -24.43 -21.27
C PRO A 71 3.20 -23.48 -22.14
N THR A 72 3.64 -23.96 -23.30
CA THR A 72 4.31 -23.14 -24.33
C THR A 72 3.34 -22.45 -25.27
N ASP A 73 2.12 -22.98 -25.41
CA ASP A 73 1.05 -22.34 -26.16
C ASP A 73 0.64 -21.01 -25.50
N SER A 74 0.69 -19.92 -26.27
CA SER A 74 0.53 -18.55 -25.78
C SER A 74 -0.79 -18.33 -25.03
N HIS A 75 -1.90 -18.83 -25.58
CA HIS A 75 -3.21 -18.65 -24.98
C HIS A 75 -3.38 -19.48 -23.70
N ARG A 76 -2.93 -20.74 -23.69
CA ARG A 76 -2.94 -21.60 -22.50
C ARG A 76 -2.00 -21.09 -21.41
N GLN A 77 -0.85 -20.55 -21.79
CA GLN A 77 0.09 -19.89 -20.89
C GLN A 77 -0.56 -18.69 -20.20
N MET A 78 -1.17 -17.79 -20.98
CA MET A 78 -1.92 -16.64 -20.49
C MET A 78 -3.05 -17.06 -19.53
N GLN A 79 -3.87 -18.03 -19.92
CA GLN A 79 -4.94 -18.55 -19.05
C GLN A 79 -4.39 -19.08 -17.73
N LYS A 80 -3.29 -19.84 -17.75
CA LYS A 80 -2.72 -20.47 -16.55
C LYS A 80 -2.13 -19.43 -15.59
N VAL A 81 -1.37 -18.45 -16.12
CA VAL A 81 -0.80 -17.34 -15.35
C VAL A 81 -1.92 -16.51 -14.73
N PHE A 82 -2.91 -16.08 -15.52
CA PHE A 82 -3.99 -15.26 -15.00
C PHE A 82 -4.93 -16.02 -14.06
N ARG A 83 -5.06 -17.34 -14.19
CA ARG A 83 -5.75 -18.16 -13.17
C ARG A 83 -5.06 -18.10 -11.81
N TRP A 84 -3.73 -18.05 -11.76
CA TRP A 84 -3.00 -17.87 -10.49
C TRP A 84 -3.06 -16.43 -9.98
N ILE A 85 -3.02 -15.44 -10.89
CA ILE A 85 -3.15 -14.03 -10.52
C ILE A 85 -4.55 -13.74 -9.96
N ASP A 86 -5.60 -14.27 -10.58
CA ASP A 86 -7.00 -14.01 -10.22
C ASP A 86 -7.51 -14.96 -9.12
N GLY A 87 -6.81 -16.06 -8.83
CA GLY A 87 -7.18 -17.02 -7.80
C GLY A 87 -6.79 -16.60 -6.38
N ASP A 88 -7.65 -16.93 -5.42
CA ASP A 88 -7.52 -16.67 -3.98
C ASP A 88 -6.92 -17.85 -3.17
N THR A 89 -6.85 -19.03 -3.79
CA THR A 89 -6.31 -20.25 -3.15
C THR A 89 -4.83 -20.13 -2.74
N GLU A 90 -4.42 -20.91 -1.73
CA GLU A 90 -3.01 -21.01 -1.31
C GLU A 90 -2.12 -21.57 -2.42
N TYR A 91 -2.65 -22.49 -3.23
CA TYR A 91 -1.97 -23.00 -4.43
C TYR A 91 -1.64 -21.88 -5.43
N ALA A 92 -2.61 -21.00 -5.71
CA ALA A 92 -2.39 -19.84 -6.56
C ALA A 92 -1.35 -18.89 -5.92
N ALA A 93 -1.47 -18.60 -4.64
CA ALA A 93 -0.51 -17.74 -3.93
C ALA A 93 0.92 -18.30 -3.96
N ASN A 94 1.10 -19.62 -3.81
CA ASN A 94 2.40 -20.27 -3.89
C ASN A 94 3.02 -20.19 -5.29
N ASN A 95 2.20 -20.31 -6.34
CA ASN A 95 2.69 -20.14 -7.71
C ASN A 95 3.05 -18.67 -7.99
N ILE A 96 2.31 -17.70 -7.43
CA ILE A 96 2.72 -16.28 -7.50
C ILE A 96 4.03 -16.04 -6.76
N ARG A 97 4.27 -16.67 -5.60
CA ARG A 97 5.58 -16.58 -4.93
C ARG A 97 6.74 -17.05 -5.82
N GLN A 98 6.54 -18.13 -6.56
CA GLN A 98 7.54 -18.65 -7.51
C GLN A 98 7.72 -17.75 -8.74
N LEU A 99 6.65 -17.11 -9.22
CA LEU A 99 6.73 -16.14 -10.32
C LEU A 99 7.25 -14.76 -9.89
N ALA A 100 7.22 -14.45 -8.59
CA ALA A 100 7.48 -13.10 -8.11
C ALA A 100 8.84 -12.53 -8.55
N PRO A 101 9.97 -13.26 -8.53
CA PRO A 101 11.24 -12.72 -9.03
C PRO A 101 11.16 -12.27 -10.49
N ALA A 102 10.51 -13.06 -11.35
CA ALA A 102 10.30 -12.72 -12.76
C ALA A 102 9.35 -11.53 -12.92
N ILE A 103 8.23 -11.52 -12.18
CA ILE A 103 7.28 -10.40 -12.20
C ILE A 103 7.99 -9.10 -11.79
N MET A 104 8.77 -9.11 -10.71
CA MET A 104 9.51 -7.93 -10.25
C MET A 104 10.50 -7.39 -11.29
N SER A 105 11.12 -8.29 -12.06
CA SER A 105 12.07 -7.94 -13.12
C SER A 105 11.37 -7.21 -14.28
N VAL A 106 10.26 -7.77 -14.78
CA VAL A 106 9.57 -7.23 -15.97
C VAL A 106 8.50 -6.17 -15.67
N LEU A 107 8.06 -6.02 -14.42
CA LEU A 107 7.00 -5.09 -14.08
C LEU A 107 7.44 -3.63 -14.38
N PRO A 108 6.70 -2.90 -15.24
CA PRO A 108 7.01 -1.51 -15.55
C PRO A 108 7.02 -0.63 -14.30
N LEU A 109 7.89 0.39 -14.31
CA LEU A 109 8.13 1.27 -13.15
C LEU A 109 6.84 1.94 -12.67
N GLU A 110 5.94 2.26 -13.60
CA GLU A 110 4.66 2.91 -13.38
C GLU A 110 3.74 2.09 -12.47
N TYR A 111 3.94 0.77 -12.34
CA TYR A 111 3.12 -0.11 -11.48
C TYR A 111 3.81 -0.54 -10.19
N ARG A 112 5.12 -0.32 -10.05
CA ARG A 112 5.90 -0.75 -8.88
C ARG A 112 5.48 -0.06 -7.59
N HIS A 113 4.88 1.14 -7.68
CA HIS A 113 4.35 1.85 -6.51
C HIS A 113 3.30 1.03 -5.75
N ARG A 114 2.59 0.11 -6.42
CA ARG A 114 1.57 -0.77 -5.81
C ARG A 114 2.15 -1.91 -4.97
N LEU A 115 3.45 -2.14 -5.10
CA LEU A 115 4.18 -3.17 -4.36
C LEU A 115 4.78 -2.63 -3.07
N LEU A 116 4.87 -1.32 -2.97
CA LEU A 116 5.31 -0.65 -1.77
C LEU A 116 4.24 -0.84 -0.69
N PRO A 117 4.63 -1.10 0.57
CA PRO A 117 3.73 -0.95 1.69
C PRO A 117 3.02 0.41 1.64
N GLU A 118 1.75 0.46 2.06
CA GLU A 118 0.96 1.71 2.11
C GLU A 118 1.71 2.83 2.85
N ASP A 119 2.53 2.47 3.84
CA ASP A 119 3.43 3.39 4.56
C ASP A 119 4.92 3.10 4.34
N SER A 120 5.33 2.91 3.09
CA SER A 120 6.75 2.93 2.71
C SER A 120 7.30 4.36 2.68
N PHE A 121 8.63 4.51 2.79
CA PHE A 121 9.30 5.80 2.59
C PHE A 121 8.91 6.47 1.26
N MET A 122 8.84 5.69 0.19
CA MET A 122 8.45 6.19 -1.14
C MET A 122 6.98 6.63 -1.18
N SER A 123 6.07 5.93 -0.48
CA SER A 123 4.66 6.35 -0.32
C SER A 123 4.57 7.68 0.43
N ARG A 124 5.36 7.85 1.49
CA ARG A 124 5.44 9.13 2.24
C ARG A 124 6.00 10.26 1.39
N LEU A 125 7.05 9.99 0.60
CA LEU A 125 7.63 10.97 -0.30
C LEU A 125 6.64 11.38 -1.40
N ALA A 126 5.87 10.44 -1.95
CA ALA A 126 4.84 10.73 -2.95
C ALA A 126 3.71 11.59 -2.37
N ARG A 127 3.25 11.31 -1.14
CA ARG A 127 2.28 12.16 -0.44
C ARG A 127 2.84 13.56 -0.19
N LEU A 128 4.06 13.66 0.31
CA LEU A 128 4.74 14.95 0.47
C LEU A 128 4.73 15.77 -0.83
N GLU A 129 5.16 15.15 -1.94
CA GLU A 129 5.25 15.87 -3.22
C GLU A 129 3.88 16.30 -3.73
N LYS A 130 2.85 15.46 -3.57
CA LYS A 130 1.47 15.79 -3.93
C LYS A 130 0.96 17.00 -3.13
N GLU A 131 0.95 16.91 -1.80
CA GLU A 131 0.33 17.94 -0.95
C GLU A 131 1.12 19.26 -1.04
N THR A 132 2.45 19.22 -1.13
CA THR A 132 3.24 20.46 -1.32
C THR A 132 3.06 21.06 -2.71
N SER A 133 2.79 20.26 -3.73
CA SER A 133 2.44 20.76 -5.07
C SER A 133 1.05 21.39 -5.10
N GLU A 134 0.05 20.79 -4.45
CA GLU A 134 -1.28 21.36 -4.29
C GLU A 134 -1.23 22.70 -3.53
N ALA A 135 -0.40 22.79 -2.49
CA ALA A 135 -0.12 24.04 -1.78
C ALA A 135 0.52 25.13 -2.67
N LYS A 136 1.54 24.77 -3.48
CA LYS A 136 2.17 25.69 -4.44
C LYS A 136 1.14 26.23 -5.44
N VAL A 137 0.29 25.36 -5.99
CA VAL A 137 -0.76 25.74 -6.93
C VAL A 137 -1.79 26.66 -6.28
N ALA A 138 -2.25 26.35 -5.06
CA ALA A 138 -3.22 27.19 -4.35
C ALA A 138 -2.69 28.61 -4.09
N VAL A 139 -1.41 28.74 -3.77
CA VAL A 139 -0.74 30.04 -3.61
C VAL A 139 -0.60 30.75 -4.96
N ALA A 140 -0.08 30.06 -5.98
CA ALA A 140 0.17 30.63 -7.31
C ALA A 140 -1.12 31.13 -8.00
N MET A 141 -2.23 30.41 -7.82
CA MET A 141 -3.54 30.76 -8.39
C MET A 141 -4.33 31.75 -7.52
N ASN A 142 -3.72 32.24 -6.43
CA ASN A 142 -4.36 33.10 -5.44
C ASN A 142 -5.74 32.57 -5.00
N ALA A 143 -5.80 31.28 -4.66
CA ALA A 143 -7.01 30.63 -4.21
C ALA A 143 -7.63 31.34 -2.97
N PRO A 144 -8.92 31.14 -2.69
CA PRO A 144 -9.56 31.68 -1.49
C PRO A 144 -8.80 31.35 -0.20
N ARG A 145 -8.88 32.24 0.80
CA ARG A 145 -8.08 32.11 2.05
C ARG A 145 -8.24 30.75 2.74
N HIS A 146 -9.46 30.22 2.80
CA HIS A 146 -9.71 28.92 3.44
C HIS A 146 -9.05 27.77 2.67
N GLN A 147 -9.02 27.84 1.34
CA GLN A 147 -8.36 26.83 0.51
C GLN A 147 -6.84 26.90 0.68
N LYS A 148 -6.25 28.10 0.63
CA LYS A 148 -4.82 28.26 0.92
C LYS A 148 -4.43 27.71 2.29
N LEU A 149 -5.26 27.97 3.31
CA LEU A 149 -5.00 27.46 4.67
C LEU A 149 -5.03 25.92 4.70
N LYS A 150 -6.01 25.29 4.05
CA LYS A 150 -6.10 23.83 3.94
C LYS A 150 -4.84 23.26 3.27
N GLU A 151 -4.57 23.65 2.01
CA GLU A 151 -3.49 23.04 1.23
C GLU A 151 -2.12 23.28 1.87
N LEU A 152 -1.87 24.49 2.43
CA LEU A 152 -0.63 24.76 3.16
C LEU A 152 -0.51 23.90 4.42
N SER A 153 -1.61 23.69 5.15
CA SER A 153 -1.59 22.84 6.36
C SER A 153 -1.34 21.37 6.04
N GLU A 154 -1.93 20.84 4.97
CA GLU A 154 -1.70 19.46 4.51
C GLU A 154 -0.25 19.26 4.05
N GLY A 155 0.30 20.23 3.29
CA GLY A 155 1.70 20.23 2.89
C GLY A 155 2.67 20.24 4.07
N ILE A 156 2.41 21.07 5.10
CA ILE A 156 3.21 21.11 6.34
C ILE A 156 3.13 19.77 7.09
N VAL A 157 1.94 19.19 7.21
CA VAL A 157 1.74 17.91 7.91
C VAL A 157 2.53 16.79 7.22
N GLU A 158 2.48 16.70 5.90
CA GLU A 158 3.22 15.64 5.19
C GLU A 158 4.75 15.87 5.21
N MET A 159 5.24 17.11 5.32
CA MET A 159 6.67 17.39 5.56
C MET A 159 7.18 16.75 6.85
N PHE A 160 6.40 16.81 7.94
CA PHE A 160 6.79 16.16 9.19
C PHE A 160 6.70 14.63 9.11
N ARG A 161 5.81 14.10 8.29
CA ARG A 161 5.55 12.66 8.21
C ARG A 161 6.59 11.89 7.42
N VAL A 162 7.37 12.51 6.53
CA VAL A 162 8.39 11.83 5.71
C VAL A 162 9.32 10.96 6.56
N ASP A 163 9.79 11.51 7.66
CA ASP A 163 10.56 10.80 8.68
C ASP A 163 9.89 10.95 10.06
N PRO A 164 9.09 9.96 10.49
CA PRO A 164 8.36 10.01 11.75
C PRO A 164 9.25 10.21 12.98
N ASP A 165 10.48 9.70 12.96
CA ASP A 165 11.42 9.83 14.08
C ASP A 165 11.87 11.29 14.28
N LEU A 166 11.79 12.10 13.22
CA LEU A 166 12.14 13.52 13.24
C LEU A 166 10.94 14.43 13.50
N THR A 167 9.70 13.92 13.57
CA THR A 167 8.50 14.76 13.73
C THR A 167 8.57 15.64 14.99
N ALA A 168 8.82 15.04 16.15
CA ALA A 168 8.87 15.76 17.43
C ALA A 168 10.00 16.82 17.47
N PRO A 169 11.26 16.52 17.13
CA PRO A 169 12.32 17.54 17.13
C PRO A 169 12.07 18.63 16.09
N LEU A 170 11.56 18.31 14.89
CA LEU A 170 11.22 19.31 13.89
C LEU A 170 10.10 20.25 14.38
N MET A 171 9.05 19.72 15.01
CA MET A 171 7.98 20.54 15.57
C MET A 171 8.48 21.49 16.66
N ALA A 172 9.37 21.02 17.54
CA ALA A 172 10.00 21.86 18.56
C ALA A 172 10.84 22.98 17.94
N MET A 173 11.65 22.66 16.92
CA MET A 173 12.44 23.65 16.18
C MET A 173 11.55 24.68 15.49
N VAL A 174 10.53 24.27 14.75
CA VAL A 174 9.59 25.19 14.07
C VAL A 174 8.87 26.09 15.08
N THR A 175 8.40 25.54 16.20
CA THR A 175 7.72 26.30 17.26
C THR A 175 8.64 27.37 17.86
N SER A 176 9.91 27.04 18.11
CA SER A 176 10.90 28.02 18.60
C SER A 176 11.27 29.08 17.55
N MET A 177 11.44 28.69 16.29
CA MET A 177 11.81 29.59 15.19
C MET A 177 10.70 30.58 14.83
N LEU A 178 9.44 30.14 14.84
CA LEU A 178 8.29 30.98 14.52
C LEU A 178 7.86 31.88 15.67
N GLY A 179 8.53 31.78 16.82
CA GLY A 179 8.29 32.63 17.98
C GLY A 179 6.86 32.46 18.48
N VAL A 180 6.65 31.52 19.39
CA VAL A 180 5.56 31.72 20.36
C VAL A 180 5.92 32.97 21.16
N MET A 181 5.40 34.12 20.75
CA MET A 181 5.02 35.17 21.69
C MET A 181 3.87 34.66 22.54
#